data_AF-A0A7J6B6X8-F1
#
_entry.id   AF-A0A7J6B6X8-F1
#
_cell.length_a   1.000
_cell.length_b   1.000
_cell.length_c   1.000
_cell.angle_alpha   90.00
_cell.angle_beta   90.00
_cell.angle_gamma   90.00
#
_symmetry.space_group_name_H-M   'P 1'
#
loop_
_entity.id
_entity.type
_entity.pdbx_description
1 polymer ?
#
loop_
_entity_poly.entity_id
_entity_poly.type
_entity_poly.pdbx_seq_one_letter_code
_entity_poly.pdbx_strand_id
1 'polypeptide(L)'
;MQQPGYDFSSEENSSKWRGLFVQALRKVQLQVHPNLSANEDALQHIEELILQLLNMLCVSQPRTVPDVEERIQKTFPYPIDKWAMADAQSAIEKRKRRNPLLLPVDKIHPLLKEVLGYKIDYHVSLYIVAVLEYISADILKLAGNYVGNIRHFEISQQDIKVSMCADKVLMDMFDQEEVGLVSQCAEGDSTTGELTYDDLVRLEMAEERQYLRELDLIIKVFHRAFLSSSKLFTPQDVELVFSNILEVHELTVKLLGLIEDAVEMTEDGSPHPLVGSCFEDLAEEQAFDPYETLSQDILSKEFHDHFSSLMSRPTVALHFQSIAEGFKEAVQYVLPQLMMIPVYHCMHYFELLQQLQERSKDHDDREHLKQAQTALLNLQSSIERIYSKHQPRRKQG
;
A
#
# COMPACT_ATOMS: atom_id res chain seq x y z
N MET A 1 1.92 23.59 -26.76
CA MET A 1 0.55 23.44 -26.24
C MET A 1 0.27 21.95 -26.16
N GLN A 2 0.40 21.35 -24.98
CA GLN A 2 -0.09 19.98 -24.74
C GLN A 2 -1.62 20.03 -24.83
N GLN A 3 -2.21 19.12 -25.59
CA GLN A 3 -3.67 18.94 -25.56
C GLN A 3 -4.05 18.46 -24.15
N PRO A 4 -5.14 18.98 -23.56
CA PRO A 4 -5.69 18.37 -22.34
C PRO A 4 -6.01 16.90 -22.64
N GLY A 5 -5.70 16.01 -21.70
CA GLY A 5 -5.97 14.56 -21.84
C GLY A 5 -7.45 14.29 -22.07
N TYR A 6 -7.78 13.14 -22.66
CA TYR A 6 -9.17 12.75 -22.90
C TYR A 6 -9.89 12.54 -21.57
N ASP A 7 -10.92 13.34 -21.31
CA ASP A 7 -11.71 13.22 -20.09
C ASP A 7 -12.83 12.17 -20.26
N PHE A 8 -12.63 11.03 -19.61
CA PHE A 8 -13.58 9.91 -19.57
C PHE A 8 -14.85 10.22 -18.76
N SER A 9 -14.79 11.16 -17.81
CA SER A 9 -15.90 11.50 -16.91
C SER A 9 -16.76 12.67 -17.40
N SER A 10 -16.32 13.41 -18.43
CA SER A 10 -17.12 14.47 -19.06
C SER A 10 -18.51 13.96 -19.50
N GLU A 11 -19.54 14.79 -19.38
CA GLU A 11 -20.94 14.40 -19.65
C GLU A 11 -21.14 13.78 -21.04
N GLU A 12 -20.42 14.27 -22.06
CA GLU A 12 -20.47 13.75 -23.43
C GLU A 12 -19.86 12.33 -23.53
N ASN A 13 -18.71 12.11 -22.89
CA ASN A 13 -17.94 10.88 -23.01
C ASN A 13 -18.40 9.80 -22.03
N SER A 14 -18.90 10.16 -20.85
CA SER A 14 -19.41 9.25 -19.82
C SER A 14 -20.47 8.31 -20.39
N SER A 15 -21.34 8.82 -21.27
CA SER A 15 -22.37 8.04 -21.96
C SER A 15 -21.83 6.91 -22.86
N LYS A 16 -20.59 7.02 -23.34
CA LYS A 16 -19.92 6.03 -24.22
C LYS A 16 -19.18 4.96 -23.42
N TRP A 17 -18.67 5.30 -22.25
CA TRP A 17 -17.78 4.45 -21.44
C TRP A 17 -18.48 3.77 -20.27
N ARG A 18 -19.46 4.42 -19.64
CA ARG A 18 -20.16 3.89 -18.47
C ARG A 18 -20.95 2.62 -18.82
N GLY A 19 -20.69 1.55 -18.08
CA GLY A 19 -21.28 0.23 -18.26
C GLY A 19 -20.70 -0.56 -19.45
N LEU A 20 -19.69 -0.04 -20.15
CA LEU A 20 -19.08 -0.72 -21.29
C LEU A 20 -18.39 -2.02 -20.90
N PHE A 21 -17.73 -2.02 -19.74
CA PHE A 21 -16.92 -3.12 -19.23
C PHE A 21 -17.69 -4.00 -18.25
N VAL A 22 -18.66 -3.46 -17.50
CA VAL A 22 -19.39 -4.18 -16.42
C VAL A 22 -19.84 -5.60 -16.80
N GLN A 23 -20.47 -5.78 -17.96
CA GLN A 23 -20.95 -7.10 -18.41
C GLN A 23 -19.81 -8.07 -18.77
N ALA A 24 -18.69 -7.55 -19.27
CA ALA A 24 -17.50 -8.35 -19.57
C ALA A 24 -16.74 -8.69 -18.29
N LEU A 25 -16.59 -7.73 -17.37
CA LEU A 25 -15.97 -7.93 -16.06
C LEU A 25 -16.69 -9.00 -15.24
N ARG A 26 -18.03 -9.04 -15.30
CA ARG A 26 -18.81 -10.14 -14.68
C ARG A 26 -18.42 -11.51 -15.23
N LYS A 27 -18.14 -11.63 -16.53
CA LYS A 27 -17.67 -12.88 -17.13
C LYS A 27 -16.23 -13.20 -16.71
N VAL A 28 -15.36 -12.19 -16.62
CA VAL A 28 -13.98 -12.35 -16.13
C VAL A 28 -14.01 -12.86 -14.69
N GLN A 29 -14.84 -12.28 -13.83
CA GLN A 29 -15.01 -12.69 -12.44
C GLN A 29 -15.40 -14.17 -12.33
N LEU A 30 -16.37 -14.62 -13.13
CA LEU A 30 -16.78 -16.03 -13.18
C LEU A 30 -15.68 -16.97 -13.72
N GLN A 31 -14.78 -16.49 -14.58
CA GLN A 31 -13.64 -17.29 -15.03
C GLN A 31 -12.60 -17.51 -13.93
N VAL A 32 -12.38 -16.49 -13.10
CA VAL A 32 -11.37 -16.53 -12.04
C VAL A 32 -11.90 -17.19 -10.77
N HIS A 33 -13.13 -16.85 -10.37
CA HIS A 33 -13.79 -17.33 -9.15
C HIS A 33 -15.23 -17.78 -9.43
N PRO A 34 -15.45 -19.01 -9.94
CA PRO A 34 -16.78 -19.49 -10.34
C PRO A 34 -17.81 -19.59 -9.21
N ASN A 35 -17.35 -19.64 -7.96
CA ASN A 35 -18.18 -19.85 -6.77
C ASN A 35 -18.55 -18.54 -6.04
N LEU A 36 -18.08 -17.39 -6.54
CA LEU A 36 -18.38 -16.08 -5.96
C LEU A 36 -19.30 -15.30 -6.90
N SER A 37 -20.11 -14.39 -6.36
CA SER A 37 -20.73 -13.29 -7.11
C SER A 37 -19.89 -12.02 -6.97
N ALA A 38 -20.07 -11.06 -7.87
CA ALA A 38 -19.57 -9.70 -7.69
C ALA A 38 -20.72 -8.71 -7.85
N ASN A 39 -20.80 -7.77 -6.91
CA ASN A 39 -21.82 -6.74 -6.93
C ASN A 39 -21.63 -5.78 -8.12
N GLU A 40 -22.71 -5.12 -8.51
CA GLU A 40 -22.66 -4.22 -9.66
C GLU A 40 -21.84 -2.97 -9.39
N ASP A 41 -21.88 -2.44 -8.16
CA ASP A 41 -21.02 -1.34 -7.68
C ASP A 41 -19.53 -1.72 -7.72
N ALA A 42 -19.20 -2.96 -7.33
CA ALA A 42 -17.85 -3.52 -7.38
C ALA A 42 -17.32 -3.55 -8.84
N LEU A 43 -18.16 -4.00 -9.77
CA LEU A 43 -17.80 -4.05 -11.19
C LEU A 43 -17.72 -2.66 -11.84
N GLN A 44 -18.55 -1.71 -11.41
CA GLN A 44 -18.47 -0.31 -11.83
C GLN A 44 -17.17 0.34 -11.34
N HIS A 45 -16.77 0.04 -10.10
CA HIS A 45 -15.50 0.55 -9.57
C HIS A 45 -14.28 -0.01 -10.33
N ILE A 46 -14.29 -1.31 -10.68
CA ILE A 46 -13.23 -1.87 -11.53
C ILE A 46 -13.24 -1.22 -12.91
N GLU A 47 -14.41 -0.93 -13.48
CA GLU A 47 -14.51 -0.19 -14.75
C GLU A 47 -13.82 1.18 -14.67
N GLU A 48 -13.99 1.93 -13.57
CA GLU A 48 -13.30 3.21 -13.34
C GLU A 48 -11.78 3.04 -13.33
N LEU A 49 -11.26 2.06 -12.59
CA LEU A 49 -9.82 1.74 -12.55
C LEU A 49 -9.28 1.37 -13.94
N ILE A 50 -10.01 0.55 -14.69
CA ILE A 50 -9.61 0.14 -16.03
C ILE A 50 -9.63 1.31 -17.02
N LEU A 51 -10.53 2.28 -16.85
CA LEU A 51 -10.53 3.52 -17.62
C LEU A 51 -9.35 4.44 -17.27
N GLN A 52 -8.98 4.54 -15.98
CA GLN A 52 -7.77 5.25 -15.55
C GLN A 52 -6.52 4.61 -16.19
N LEU A 53 -6.41 3.28 -16.15
CA LEU A 53 -5.33 2.56 -16.80
C LEU A 53 -5.29 2.81 -18.31
N LEU A 54 -6.45 2.81 -18.96
CA LEU A 54 -6.57 3.11 -20.39
C LEU A 54 -6.07 4.53 -20.70
N ASN A 55 -6.42 5.51 -19.87
CA ASN A 55 -5.92 6.86 -19.99
C ASN A 55 -4.39 6.89 -19.88
N MET A 56 -3.84 6.30 -18.82
CA MET A 56 -2.41 6.25 -18.55
C MET A 56 -1.62 5.64 -19.72
N LEU A 57 -2.16 4.61 -20.38
CA LEU A 57 -1.57 4.03 -21.59
C LEU A 57 -1.66 4.99 -22.80
N CYS A 58 -2.82 5.63 -22.99
CA CYS A 58 -3.08 6.49 -24.15
C CYS A 58 -2.39 7.86 -24.10
N VAL A 59 -2.03 8.37 -22.91
CA VAL A 59 -1.28 9.63 -22.75
C VAL A 59 0.03 9.63 -23.53
N SER A 60 0.67 8.45 -23.68
CA SER A 60 1.90 8.30 -24.48
C SER A 60 1.69 8.40 -26.00
N GLN A 61 0.43 8.50 -26.45
CA GLN A 61 0.01 8.48 -27.85
C GLN A 61 0.66 7.33 -28.66
N PRO A 62 0.47 6.06 -28.26
CA PRO A 62 1.14 4.92 -28.88
C PRO A 62 0.59 4.62 -30.28
N ARG A 63 1.47 4.46 -31.26
CA ARG A 63 1.09 4.18 -32.66
C ARG A 63 1.26 2.72 -33.06
N THR A 64 2.12 1.99 -32.35
CA THR A 64 2.48 0.61 -32.61
C THR A 64 2.44 -0.21 -31.31
N VAL A 65 2.41 -1.55 -31.41
CA VAL A 65 2.46 -2.44 -30.24
C VAL A 65 3.72 -2.20 -29.39
N PRO A 66 4.93 -2.06 -29.98
CA PRO A 66 6.13 -1.71 -29.22
C PRO A 66 6.02 -0.40 -28.42
N ASP A 67 5.31 0.62 -28.94
CA ASP A 67 5.10 1.87 -28.20
C ASP A 67 4.27 1.64 -26.93
N VAL A 68 3.28 0.73 -27.01
CA VAL A 68 2.47 0.32 -25.85
C VAL A 68 3.31 -0.49 -24.87
N GLU A 69 4.15 -1.41 -25.34
CA GLU A 69 5.08 -2.18 -24.50
C GLU A 69 6.08 -1.27 -23.76
N GLU A 70 6.65 -0.29 -24.45
CA GLU A 70 7.56 0.69 -23.84
C GLU A 70 6.84 1.50 -22.76
N ARG A 71 5.58 1.88 -22.99
CA ARG A 71 4.76 2.56 -21.98
C ARG A 71 4.55 1.68 -20.76
N ILE A 72 4.17 0.42 -20.95
CA ILE A 72 3.95 -0.55 -19.87
C ILE A 72 5.22 -0.72 -19.03
N GLN A 73 6.39 -0.93 -19.66
CA GLN A 73 7.67 -1.08 -18.96
C GLN A 73 8.05 0.12 -18.10
N LYS A 74 7.55 1.32 -18.44
CA LYS A 74 7.84 2.56 -17.72
C LYS A 74 6.86 2.86 -16.59
N THR A 75 5.62 2.36 -16.65
CA THR A 75 4.57 2.72 -15.69
C THR A 75 4.11 1.56 -14.81
N PHE A 76 4.15 0.33 -15.32
CA PHE A 76 3.72 -0.85 -14.56
C PHE A 76 4.86 -1.27 -13.62
N PRO A 77 4.59 -1.51 -12.33
CA PRO A 77 5.61 -2.02 -11.42
C PRO A 77 6.07 -3.45 -11.79
N TYR A 78 7.25 -3.84 -11.33
CA TYR A 78 7.72 -5.21 -11.48
C TYR A 78 7.05 -6.12 -10.43
N PRO A 79 6.58 -7.35 -10.77
CA PRO A 79 6.71 -8.05 -12.05
C PRO A 79 5.46 -7.99 -12.96
N ILE A 80 4.45 -7.18 -12.64
CA ILE A 80 3.17 -7.16 -13.37
C ILE A 80 3.35 -6.69 -14.82
N ASP A 81 4.33 -5.82 -15.06
CA ASP A 81 4.78 -5.39 -16.39
C ASP A 81 5.06 -6.58 -17.33
N LYS A 82 5.88 -7.55 -16.87
CA LYS A 82 6.31 -8.68 -17.68
C LYS A 82 5.17 -9.64 -17.98
N TRP A 83 4.31 -9.90 -17.00
CA TRP A 83 3.20 -10.83 -17.17
C TRP A 83 2.10 -10.24 -18.05
N ALA A 84 1.77 -8.95 -17.88
CA ALA A 84 0.81 -8.25 -18.72
C ALA A 84 1.24 -8.23 -20.18
N MET A 85 2.50 -7.91 -20.48
CA MET A 85 3.04 -7.94 -21.85
C MET A 85 3.01 -9.36 -22.43
N ALA A 86 3.42 -10.38 -21.66
CA ALA A 86 3.43 -11.75 -22.14
C ALA A 86 2.02 -12.28 -22.47
N ASP A 87 1.00 -11.96 -21.65
CA ASP A 87 -0.38 -12.37 -21.95
C ASP A 87 -0.96 -11.62 -23.15
N ALA A 88 -0.71 -10.31 -23.24
CA ALA A 88 -1.14 -9.50 -24.37
C ALA A 88 -0.50 -9.96 -25.70
N GLN A 89 0.79 -10.30 -25.69
CA GLN A 89 1.47 -10.85 -26.85
C GLN A 89 0.88 -12.21 -27.28
N SER A 90 0.57 -13.07 -26.30
CA SER A 90 -0.12 -14.35 -26.56
C SER A 90 -1.53 -14.15 -27.13
N ALA A 91 -2.22 -13.06 -26.77
CA ALA A 91 -3.54 -12.72 -27.29
C ALA A 91 -3.50 -12.27 -28.77
N ILE A 92 -2.45 -11.59 -29.21
CA ILE A 92 -2.32 -11.12 -30.61
C ILE A 92 -1.76 -12.21 -31.55
N GLU A 93 -0.88 -13.10 -31.07
CA GLU A 93 -0.23 -14.13 -31.91
C GLU A 93 -1.15 -15.31 -32.27
N LYS A 94 -2.05 -15.68 -31.35
CA LYS A 94 -2.91 -16.86 -31.50
C LYS A 94 -4.22 -16.48 -32.21
N ARG A 95 -4.25 -16.63 -33.54
CA ARG A 95 -5.49 -16.58 -34.36
C ARG A 95 -6.61 -17.54 -33.91
N LYS A 96 -6.33 -18.46 -32.98
CA LYS A 96 -7.29 -19.36 -32.33
C LYS A 96 -6.96 -19.48 -30.83
N ARG A 97 -7.31 -18.48 -30.02
CA ARG A 97 -7.39 -18.68 -28.55
C ARG A 97 -8.48 -19.73 -28.28
N ARG A 98 -8.31 -20.51 -27.20
CA ARG A 98 -9.39 -21.35 -26.64
C ARG A 98 -10.54 -20.49 -26.08
N ASN A 99 -10.23 -19.27 -25.62
CA ASN A 99 -11.18 -18.28 -25.10
C ASN A 99 -10.88 -16.89 -25.68
N PRO A 100 -11.72 -16.29 -26.56
CA PRO A 100 -11.49 -14.93 -27.04
C PRO A 100 -11.49 -13.91 -25.88
N LEU A 101 -10.92 -12.72 -26.11
CA LEU A 101 -11.05 -11.61 -25.15
C LEU A 101 -12.53 -11.39 -24.82
N LEU A 102 -12.81 -11.25 -23.53
CA LEU A 102 -14.14 -10.98 -22.99
C LEU A 102 -14.50 -9.50 -23.10
N LEU A 103 -13.51 -8.61 -22.99
CA LEU A 103 -13.73 -7.17 -23.15
C LEU A 103 -14.10 -6.83 -24.62
N PRO A 104 -15.03 -5.89 -24.87
CA PRO A 104 -15.59 -5.65 -26.18
C PRO A 104 -14.65 -4.82 -27.10
N VAL A 105 -13.62 -5.46 -27.65
CA VAL A 105 -12.61 -4.82 -28.53
C VAL A 105 -13.26 -4.02 -29.67
N ASP A 106 -14.31 -4.56 -30.28
CA ASP A 106 -14.99 -3.91 -31.41
C ASP A 106 -15.71 -2.61 -31.03
N LYS A 107 -16.09 -2.46 -29.76
CA LYS A 107 -16.66 -1.21 -29.22
C LYS A 107 -15.57 -0.26 -28.74
N ILE A 108 -14.47 -0.78 -28.20
CA ILE A 108 -13.35 0.02 -27.67
C ILE A 108 -12.51 0.59 -28.82
N HIS A 109 -12.31 -0.14 -29.91
CA HIS A 109 -11.45 0.28 -31.03
C HIS A 109 -11.90 1.61 -31.70
N PRO A 110 -13.20 1.86 -31.97
CA PRO A 110 -13.67 3.16 -32.41
C PRO A 110 -13.39 4.27 -31.38
N LEU A 111 -13.65 4.00 -30.09
CA LEU A 111 -13.46 4.99 -29.02
C LEU A 111 -11.98 5.35 -28.81
N LEU A 112 -11.07 4.39 -28.96
CA LEU A 112 -9.62 4.65 -28.92
C LEU A 112 -9.16 5.66 -29.99
N LYS A 113 -9.82 5.69 -31.16
CA LYS A 113 -9.53 6.70 -32.19
C LYS A 113 -9.94 8.10 -31.75
N GLU A 114 -11.02 8.20 -30.98
CA GLU A 114 -11.49 9.45 -30.39
C GLU A 114 -10.54 9.90 -29.27
N VAL A 115 -10.14 8.98 -28.37
CA VAL A 115 -9.19 9.23 -27.28
C VAL A 115 -7.83 9.70 -27.78
N LEU A 116 -7.28 9.03 -28.81
CA LEU A 116 -5.95 9.32 -29.33
C LEU A 116 -5.94 10.47 -30.36
N GLY A 117 -7.10 10.82 -30.93
CA GLY A 117 -7.21 11.84 -31.98
C GLY A 117 -6.66 11.42 -33.35
N TYR A 118 -6.35 10.15 -33.57
CA TYR A 118 -5.87 9.62 -34.85
C TYR A 118 -6.31 8.18 -35.11
N LYS A 119 -6.12 7.71 -36.35
CA LYS A 119 -6.41 6.33 -36.73
C LYS A 119 -5.34 5.38 -36.16
N ILE A 120 -5.75 4.51 -35.25
CA ILE A 120 -4.95 3.42 -34.71
C ILE A 120 -5.25 2.10 -35.43
N ASP A 121 -4.24 1.25 -35.59
CA ASP A 121 -4.39 -0.09 -36.17
C ASP A 121 -5.16 -1.02 -35.21
N TYR A 122 -5.97 -1.94 -35.76
CA TYR A 122 -6.78 -2.87 -34.97
C TYR A 122 -5.92 -3.77 -34.06
N HIS A 123 -4.72 -4.18 -34.50
CA HIS A 123 -3.82 -4.99 -33.69
C HIS A 123 -3.31 -4.25 -32.45
N VAL A 124 -3.11 -2.94 -32.54
CA VAL A 124 -2.69 -2.13 -31.37
C VAL A 124 -3.85 -2.00 -30.39
N SER A 125 -5.08 -1.78 -30.87
CA SER A 125 -6.27 -1.81 -30.01
C SER A 125 -6.48 -3.17 -29.35
N LEU A 126 -6.26 -4.26 -30.09
CA LEU A 126 -6.35 -5.62 -29.55
C LEU A 126 -5.34 -5.84 -28.41
N TYR A 127 -4.10 -5.36 -28.59
CA TYR A 127 -3.05 -5.45 -27.58
C TYR A 127 -3.40 -4.65 -26.32
N ILE A 128 -3.85 -3.40 -26.46
CA ILE A 128 -4.29 -2.56 -25.34
C ILE A 128 -5.41 -3.26 -24.56
N VAL A 129 -6.46 -3.73 -25.25
CA VAL A 129 -7.58 -4.40 -24.57
C VAL A 129 -7.17 -5.70 -23.89
N ALA A 130 -6.19 -6.43 -24.44
CA ALA A 130 -5.65 -7.61 -23.77
C ALA A 130 -4.94 -7.27 -22.45
N VAL A 131 -4.20 -6.15 -22.41
CA VAL A 131 -3.59 -5.64 -21.16
C VAL A 131 -4.66 -5.24 -20.14
N LEU A 132 -5.71 -4.52 -20.57
CA LEU A 132 -6.82 -4.15 -19.70
C LEU A 132 -7.53 -5.39 -19.11
N GLU A 133 -7.76 -6.42 -19.92
CA GLU A 133 -8.40 -7.66 -19.48
C GLU A 133 -7.52 -8.42 -18.48
N TYR A 134 -6.20 -8.47 -18.71
CA TYR A 134 -5.25 -9.08 -17.79
C TYR A 134 -5.32 -8.40 -16.40
N ILE A 135 -5.24 -7.07 -16.36
CA ILE A 135 -5.33 -6.32 -15.09
C ILE A 135 -6.71 -6.47 -14.44
N SER A 136 -7.78 -6.45 -15.23
CA SER A 136 -9.14 -6.72 -14.73
C SER A 136 -9.23 -8.08 -14.03
N ALA A 137 -8.65 -9.11 -14.64
CA ALA A 137 -8.62 -10.46 -14.08
C ALA A 137 -7.77 -10.54 -12.82
N ASP A 138 -6.65 -9.81 -12.77
CA ASP A 138 -5.75 -9.80 -11.60
C ASP A 138 -6.39 -9.12 -10.39
N ILE A 139 -7.04 -7.97 -10.56
CA ILE A 139 -7.83 -7.30 -9.51
C ILE A 139 -8.93 -8.23 -8.98
N LEU A 140 -9.72 -8.84 -9.88
CA LEU A 140 -10.79 -9.76 -9.51
C LEU A 140 -10.27 -11.03 -8.82
N LYS A 141 -9.08 -11.50 -9.21
CA LYS A 141 -8.42 -12.65 -8.58
C LYS A 141 -8.02 -12.33 -7.16
N LEU A 142 -7.39 -11.18 -6.95
CA LEU A 142 -6.96 -10.69 -5.65
C LEU A 142 -8.16 -10.50 -4.70
N ALA A 143 -9.17 -9.74 -5.13
CA ALA A 143 -10.37 -9.48 -4.35
C ALA A 143 -11.13 -10.78 -4.03
N GLY A 144 -11.29 -11.68 -5.00
CA GLY A 144 -11.96 -12.96 -4.76
C GLY A 144 -11.18 -13.89 -3.84
N ASN A 145 -9.83 -13.87 -3.86
CA ASN A 145 -9.02 -14.60 -2.89
C ASN A 145 -9.23 -14.05 -1.47
N TYR A 146 -9.25 -12.72 -1.33
CA TYR A 146 -9.52 -12.04 -0.06
C TYR A 146 -10.91 -12.43 0.49
N VAL A 147 -11.97 -12.28 -0.33
CA VAL A 147 -13.35 -12.64 0.01
C VAL A 147 -13.49 -14.13 0.36
N GLY A 148 -12.84 -15.00 -0.40
CA GLY A 148 -12.81 -16.44 -0.13
C GLY A 148 -12.15 -16.78 1.22
N ASN A 149 -11.09 -16.06 1.60
CA ASN A 149 -10.40 -16.26 2.88
C ASN A 149 -11.25 -15.84 4.09
N ILE A 150 -12.03 -14.77 3.97
CA ILE A 150 -12.98 -14.32 5.00
C ILE A 150 -14.31 -15.10 4.96
N ARG A 151 -14.45 -16.09 4.07
CA ARG A 151 -15.62 -16.97 3.90
C ARG A 151 -16.91 -16.23 3.50
N HIS A 152 -16.77 -15.10 2.82
CA HIS A 152 -17.87 -14.45 2.13
C HIS A 152 -18.05 -15.06 0.72
N PHE A 153 -19.23 -14.91 0.12
CA PHE A 153 -19.57 -15.48 -1.20
C PHE A 153 -19.80 -14.42 -2.29
N GLU A 154 -19.62 -13.14 -1.92
CA GLU A 154 -19.93 -12.00 -2.77
C GLU A 154 -18.83 -10.95 -2.64
N ILE A 155 -18.33 -10.46 -3.77
CA ILE A 155 -17.30 -9.43 -3.86
C ILE A 155 -17.98 -8.06 -3.91
N SER A 156 -17.76 -7.26 -2.87
CA SER A 156 -18.21 -5.86 -2.79
C SER A 156 -17.14 -4.88 -3.27
N GLN A 157 -17.53 -3.61 -3.49
CA GLN A 157 -16.57 -2.54 -3.79
C GLN A 157 -15.54 -2.37 -2.68
N GLN A 158 -15.94 -2.53 -1.41
CA GLN A 158 -15.04 -2.39 -0.27
C GLN A 158 -13.99 -3.50 -0.25
N ASP A 159 -14.35 -4.72 -0.62
CA ASP A 159 -13.41 -5.84 -0.68
C ASP A 159 -12.31 -5.60 -1.73
N ILE A 160 -12.68 -4.99 -2.87
CA ILE A 160 -11.72 -4.58 -3.90
C ILE A 160 -10.75 -3.56 -3.32
N LYS A 161 -11.26 -2.48 -2.70
CA LYS A 161 -10.42 -1.43 -2.10
C LYS A 161 -9.44 -2.00 -1.07
N VAL A 162 -9.95 -2.77 -0.10
CA VAL A 162 -9.11 -3.38 0.95
C VAL A 162 -8.06 -4.32 0.35
N SER A 163 -8.46 -5.16 -0.61
CA SER A 163 -7.53 -6.10 -1.22
C SER A 163 -6.43 -5.40 -2.04
N MET A 164 -6.76 -4.31 -2.74
CA MET A 164 -5.80 -3.50 -3.49
C MET A 164 -4.86 -2.71 -2.57
N CYS A 165 -5.35 -2.15 -1.46
CA CYS A 165 -4.50 -1.50 -0.46
C CYS A 165 -3.42 -2.45 0.10
N ALA A 166 -3.75 -3.74 0.19
CA ALA A 166 -2.81 -4.77 0.66
C ALA A 166 -1.82 -5.25 -0.43
N ASP A 167 -2.07 -4.93 -1.71
CA ASP A 167 -1.21 -5.32 -2.84
C ASP A 167 -0.38 -4.14 -3.31
N LYS A 168 0.91 -4.14 -2.93
CA LYS A 168 1.84 -3.05 -3.28
C LYS A 168 1.98 -2.83 -4.79
N VAL A 169 1.79 -3.86 -5.61
CA VAL A 169 1.99 -3.75 -7.06
C VAL A 169 0.81 -3.03 -7.72
N LEU A 170 -0.42 -3.41 -7.37
CA LEU A 170 -1.62 -2.72 -7.86
C LEU A 170 -1.77 -1.35 -7.22
N MET A 171 -1.43 -1.20 -5.94
CA MET A 171 -1.41 0.10 -5.28
C MET A 171 -0.43 1.05 -5.99
N ASP A 172 0.83 0.66 -6.15
CA ASP A 172 1.84 1.47 -6.87
C ASP A 172 1.42 1.75 -8.33
N MET A 173 0.60 0.90 -8.96
CA MET A 173 0.16 1.10 -10.34
C MET A 173 -0.96 2.15 -10.47
N PHE A 174 -1.88 2.21 -9.50
CA PHE A 174 -3.04 3.12 -9.54
C PHE A 174 -2.84 4.41 -8.71
N ASP A 175 -1.85 4.45 -7.82
CA ASP A 175 -1.52 5.61 -6.98
C ASP A 175 -0.61 6.65 -7.70
N GLN A 176 -0.09 6.31 -8.88
CA GLN A 176 0.85 7.15 -9.65
C GLN A 176 0.27 8.48 -10.17
N GLU A 177 -1.03 8.74 -10.07
CA GLU A 177 -1.66 9.94 -10.64
C GLU A 177 -2.04 11.04 -9.63
N GLU A 178 -1.88 10.84 -8.32
CA GLU A 178 -2.10 11.94 -7.34
C GLU A 178 -0.99 13.01 -7.31
N VAL A 179 0.16 12.77 -7.95
CA VAL A 179 1.32 13.70 -7.91
C VAL A 179 1.28 14.80 -9.00
N GLY A 180 0.20 14.89 -9.80
CA GLY A 180 0.20 15.71 -11.03
C GLY A 180 -0.84 16.83 -11.19
N LEU A 181 -1.97 16.81 -10.48
CA LEU A 181 -3.10 17.69 -10.82
C LEU A 181 -3.84 18.19 -9.57
N VAL A 182 -3.33 19.29 -9.01
CA VAL A 182 -4.17 20.17 -8.18
C VAL A 182 -5.14 20.92 -9.10
N SER A 183 -6.44 20.80 -8.79
CA SER A 183 -7.54 21.68 -9.24
C SER A 183 -8.15 21.40 -10.62
N GLN A 184 -9.19 20.57 -10.65
CA GLN A 184 -10.58 20.96 -11.02
C GLN A 184 -11.45 19.70 -11.19
N CYS A 185 -12.25 19.36 -10.18
CA CYS A 185 -13.49 18.63 -10.39
C CYS A 185 -14.62 19.52 -9.84
N ALA A 186 -15.48 19.93 -10.76
CA ALA A 186 -16.73 20.60 -10.43
C ALA A 186 -17.69 19.62 -9.76
N GLU A 187 -18.57 20.20 -8.97
CA GLU A 187 -19.48 19.60 -8.01
C GLU A 187 -20.31 18.41 -8.52
N GLY A 188 -20.34 17.37 -7.69
CA GLY A 188 -21.17 16.18 -7.84
C GLY A 188 -20.91 15.17 -6.72
N ASP A 189 -21.26 15.54 -5.48
CA ASP A 189 -21.44 14.68 -4.28
C ASP A 189 -20.63 13.38 -4.21
N SER A 190 -19.30 13.50 -4.32
CA SER A 190 -18.35 12.46 -3.93
C SER A 190 -17.37 13.12 -2.98
N THR A 191 -17.57 12.94 -1.68
CA THR A 191 -16.64 13.39 -0.65
C THR A 191 -15.33 12.62 -0.78
N THR A 192 -14.38 13.12 -1.57
CA THR A 192 -12.97 13.11 -1.15
C THR A 192 -12.89 14.05 0.05
N GLY A 193 -13.38 13.57 1.20
CA GLY A 193 -13.46 14.37 2.41
C GLY A 193 -12.05 14.59 2.94
N GLU A 194 -11.67 15.84 3.19
CA GLU A 194 -10.59 16.10 4.13
C GLU A 194 -10.87 15.27 5.40
N LEU A 195 -9.93 14.39 5.77
CA LEU A 195 -10.10 13.56 6.97
C LEU A 195 -10.35 14.49 8.15
N THR A 196 -11.42 14.21 8.90
CA THR A 196 -11.72 14.94 10.13
C THR A 196 -10.77 14.50 11.24
N TYR A 197 -10.69 15.26 12.33
CA TYR A 197 -9.90 14.87 13.50
C TYR A 197 -10.34 13.49 14.03
N ASP A 198 -11.65 13.25 14.15
CA ASP A 198 -12.20 11.95 14.55
C ASP A 198 -11.81 10.81 13.61
N ASP A 199 -11.77 11.07 12.30
CA ASP A 199 -11.36 10.06 11.33
C ASP A 199 -9.88 9.73 11.45
N LEU A 200 -9.03 10.73 11.69
CA LEU A 200 -7.60 10.53 11.95
C LEU A 200 -7.37 9.72 13.22
N VAL A 201 -8.03 10.05 14.33
CA VAL A 201 -7.91 9.28 15.57
C VAL A 201 -8.41 7.84 15.38
N ARG A 202 -9.53 7.63 14.69
CA ARG A 202 -10.05 6.29 14.42
C ARG A 202 -9.12 5.47 13.54
N LEU A 203 -8.54 6.10 12.51
CA LEU A 203 -7.57 5.46 11.63
C LEU A 203 -6.31 5.09 12.42
N GLU A 204 -5.78 6.03 13.21
CA GLU A 204 -4.59 5.80 14.03
C GLU A 204 -4.81 4.64 15.00
N MET A 205 -5.95 4.57 15.70
CA MET A 205 -6.25 3.43 16.58
C MET A 205 -6.27 2.09 15.83
N ALA A 206 -6.73 2.07 14.57
CA ALA A 206 -6.73 0.87 13.75
C ALA A 206 -5.31 0.51 13.28
N GLU A 207 -4.51 1.51 12.91
CA GLU A 207 -3.11 1.37 12.52
C GLU A 207 -2.25 0.90 13.69
N GLU A 208 -2.37 1.49 14.87
CA GLU A 208 -1.72 1.08 16.12
C GLU A 208 -2.01 -0.38 16.48
N ARG A 209 -3.27 -0.82 16.34
CA ARG A 209 -3.64 -2.23 16.58
C ARG A 209 -3.01 -3.17 15.56
N GLN A 210 -2.87 -2.74 14.31
CA GLN A 210 -2.20 -3.54 13.28
C GLN A 210 -0.68 -3.57 13.51
N TYR A 211 -0.09 -2.44 13.83
CA TYR A 211 1.32 -2.31 14.18
C TYR A 211 1.67 -3.17 15.41
N LEU A 212 0.83 -3.17 16.46
CA LEU A 212 1.00 -4.08 17.60
C LEU A 212 1.00 -5.55 17.20
N ARG A 213 0.19 -5.97 16.22
CA ARG A 213 0.22 -7.36 15.73
C ARG A 213 1.53 -7.69 15.03
N GLU A 214 2.11 -6.72 14.32
CA GLU A 214 3.38 -6.87 13.63
C GLU A 214 4.55 -6.91 14.63
N LEU A 215 4.53 -6.04 15.65
CA LEU A 215 5.45 -6.09 16.78
C LEU A 215 5.33 -7.42 17.53
N ASP A 216 4.11 -7.89 17.78
CA ASP A 216 3.86 -9.19 18.40
C ASP A 216 4.39 -10.34 17.56
N LEU A 217 4.28 -10.28 16.24
CA LEU A 217 4.88 -11.26 15.34
C LEU A 217 6.41 -11.26 15.49
N ILE A 218 7.04 -10.08 15.48
CA ILE A 218 8.49 -9.94 15.68
C ILE A 218 8.89 -10.53 17.05
N ILE A 219 8.19 -10.16 18.12
CA ILE A 219 8.57 -10.50 19.50
C ILE A 219 8.23 -11.96 19.84
N LYS A 220 6.98 -12.37 19.63
CA LYS A 220 6.47 -13.67 20.09
C LYS A 220 6.89 -14.82 19.20
N VAL A 221 7.21 -14.56 17.93
CA VAL A 221 7.63 -15.59 16.96
C VAL A 221 9.14 -15.52 16.70
N PHE A 222 9.64 -14.40 16.17
CA PHE A 222 11.05 -14.32 15.76
C PHE A 222 12.00 -14.18 16.95
N HIS A 223 11.85 -13.15 17.78
CA HIS A 223 12.70 -12.92 18.95
C HIS A 223 12.69 -14.12 19.91
N ARG A 224 11.50 -14.71 20.16
CA ARG A 224 11.38 -15.95 20.95
C ARG A 224 12.16 -17.13 20.37
N ALA A 225 12.25 -17.25 19.05
CA ALA A 225 13.04 -18.31 18.40
C ALA A 225 14.55 -18.17 18.65
N PHE A 226 15.06 -16.94 18.74
CA PHE A 226 16.46 -16.68 19.12
C PHE A 226 16.68 -16.99 20.61
N LEU A 227 15.77 -16.59 21.49
CA LEU A 227 15.85 -16.89 22.92
C LEU A 227 15.75 -18.39 23.25
N SER A 228 15.13 -19.19 22.38
CA SER A 228 14.94 -20.64 22.60
C SER A 228 16.25 -21.43 22.68
N SER A 229 17.38 -20.88 22.21
CA SER A 229 18.67 -21.56 22.20
C SER A 229 19.82 -20.66 22.65
N SER A 230 19.96 -20.50 23.97
CA SER A 230 21.04 -19.72 24.61
C SER A 230 22.46 -20.24 24.34
N LYS A 231 22.61 -21.44 23.77
CA LYS A 231 23.90 -21.99 23.33
C LYS A 231 24.30 -21.49 21.94
N LEU A 232 23.34 -21.06 21.13
CA LEU A 232 23.56 -20.62 19.75
C LEU A 232 23.59 -19.10 19.63
N PHE A 233 22.78 -18.41 20.44
CA PHE A 233 22.64 -16.97 20.46
C PHE A 233 22.98 -16.45 21.86
N THR A 234 23.94 -15.52 21.92
CA THR A 234 24.24 -14.76 23.12
C THR A 234 23.22 -13.64 23.32
N PRO A 235 23.07 -13.09 24.55
CA PRO A 235 22.21 -11.93 24.76
C PRO A 235 22.54 -10.77 23.82
N GLN A 236 23.83 -10.56 23.55
CA GLN A 236 24.30 -9.51 22.64
C GLN A 236 23.93 -9.78 21.18
N ASP A 237 23.92 -11.05 20.73
CA ASP A 237 23.42 -11.38 19.40
C ASP A 237 21.93 -11.04 19.27
N VAL A 238 21.14 -11.28 20.32
CA VAL A 238 19.71 -10.96 20.32
C VAL A 238 19.49 -9.45 20.32
N GLU A 239 20.23 -8.72 21.16
CA GLU A 239 20.21 -7.26 21.23
C GLU A 239 20.57 -6.63 19.88
N LEU A 240 21.62 -7.12 19.20
CA LEU A 240 22.00 -6.60 17.88
C LEU A 240 20.96 -6.89 16.78
N VAL A 241 20.16 -7.94 16.90
CA VAL A 241 19.15 -8.28 15.88
C VAL A 241 17.82 -7.56 16.12
N PHE A 242 17.44 -7.36 17.38
CA PHE A 242 16.12 -6.85 17.73
C PHE A 242 16.14 -5.44 18.32
N SER A 243 17.31 -4.94 18.76
CA SER A 243 17.48 -3.63 19.42
C SER A 243 16.38 -3.41 20.47
N ASN A 244 15.88 -2.18 20.60
CA ASN A 244 14.88 -1.80 21.60
C ASN A 244 13.43 -2.10 21.15
N ILE A 245 13.19 -3.22 20.47
CA ILE A 245 11.84 -3.58 19.97
C ILE A 245 10.83 -3.80 21.11
N LEU A 246 11.30 -4.22 22.29
CA LEU A 246 10.44 -4.48 23.44
C LEU A 246 9.93 -3.17 24.03
N GLU A 247 10.81 -2.19 24.19
CA GLU A 247 10.49 -0.84 24.64
C GLU A 247 9.55 -0.13 23.66
N VAL A 248 9.78 -0.29 22.36
CA VAL A 248 8.86 0.21 21.32
C VAL A 248 7.47 -0.41 21.47
N HIS A 249 7.39 -1.74 21.66
CA HIS A 249 6.10 -2.40 21.89
C HIS A 249 5.41 -1.92 23.16
N GLU A 250 6.14 -1.76 24.27
CA GLU A 250 5.59 -1.23 25.52
C GLU A 250 5.02 0.19 25.35
N LEU A 251 5.74 1.06 24.63
CA LEU A 251 5.26 2.40 24.26
C LEU A 251 3.97 2.32 23.43
N THR A 252 3.95 1.51 22.38
CA THR A 252 2.78 1.36 21.48
C THR A 252 1.54 0.87 22.25
N VAL A 253 1.71 -0.08 23.18
CA VAL A 253 0.60 -0.52 24.07
C VAL A 253 0.13 0.63 24.97
N LYS A 254 1.06 1.39 25.56
CA LYS A 254 0.72 2.53 26.44
C LYS A 254 -0.01 3.63 25.66
N LEU A 255 0.50 4.00 24.47
CA LEU A 255 -0.10 5.04 23.62
C LEU A 255 -1.50 4.64 23.16
N LEU A 256 -1.68 3.43 22.61
CA LEU A 256 -2.99 2.96 22.18
C LEU A 256 -4.00 2.96 23.33
N GLY A 257 -3.59 2.51 24.52
CA GLY A 257 -4.45 2.53 25.70
C GLY A 257 -4.86 3.95 26.10
N LEU A 258 -3.94 4.91 26.09
CA LEU A 258 -4.24 6.32 26.38
C LEU A 258 -5.21 6.93 25.36
N ILE A 259 -5.04 6.61 24.07
CA ILE A 259 -5.96 7.08 23.02
C ILE A 259 -7.34 6.44 23.17
N GLU A 260 -7.42 5.13 23.44
CA GLU A 260 -8.67 4.42 23.71
C GLU A 260 -9.42 5.03 24.89
N ASP A 261 -8.73 5.29 26.01
CA ASP A 261 -9.30 5.93 27.19
C ASP A 261 -9.77 7.36 26.88
N ALA A 262 -9.00 8.16 26.13
CA ALA A 262 -9.39 9.52 25.75
C ALA A 262 -10.66 9.54 24.88
N VAL A 263 -10.78 8.60 23.95
CA VAL A 263 -11.98 8.43 23.11
C VAL A 263 -13.17 7.99 23.95
N GLU A 264 -13.02 7.04 24.86
CA GLU A 264 -14.10 6.55 25.72
C GLU A 264 -14.61 7.62 26.69
N MET A 265 -13.71 8.47 27.19
CA MET A 265 -14.03 9.54 28.14
C MET A 265 -14.50 10.85 27.48
N THR A 266 -14.64 10.88 26.15
CA THR A 266 -15.10 12.07 25.42
C THR A 266 -16.60 12.30 25.64
N GLU A 267 -16.97 13.49 26.12
CA GLU A 267 -18.38 13.86 26.36
C GLU A 267 -19.15 14.12 25.05
N ASP A 268 -20.46 13.84 25.01
CA ASP A 268 -21.35 14.03 23.83
C ASP A 268 -21.38 15.47 23.27
N GLY A 269 -20.91 16.46 24.03
CA GLY A 269 -20.82 17.87 23.64
C GLY A 269 -19.46 18.29 23.07
N SER A 270 -18.45 17.42 23.12
CA SER A 270 -17.10 17.72 22.66
C SER A 270 -17.01 17.68 21.13
N PRO A 271 -16.17 18.54 20.52
CA PRO A 271 -16.07 18.62 19.07
C PRO A 271 -15.37 17.42 18.42
N HIS A 272 -14.56 16.69 19.19
CA HIS A 272 -13.79 15.48 18.89
C HIS A 272 -13.08 15.02 20.19
N PRO A 273 -12.49 13.82 20.28
CA PRO A 273 -11.65 13.41 21.40
C PRO A 273 -10.40 14.30 21.51
N LEU A 274 -9.92 14.52 22.73
CA LEU A 274 -8.74 15.36 23.01
C LEU A 274 -7.54 14.44 23.28
N VAL A 275 -6.87 14.00 22.21
CA VAL A 275 -5.75 13.04 22.32
C VAL A 275 -4.39 13.73 22.45
N GLY A 276 -4.33 15.06 22.34
CA GLY A 276 -3.09 15.83 22.40
C GLY A 276 -2.29 15.60 23.68
N SER A 277 -2.96 15.52 24.83
CA SER A 277 -2.32 15.26 26.12
C SER A 277 -1.69 13.87 26.19
N CYS A 278 -2.28 12.86 25.54
CA CYS A 278 -1.72 11.51 25.47
C CYS A 278 -0.33 11.52 24.83
N PHE A 279 -0.15 12.31 23.76
CA PHE A 279 1.14 12.44 23.08
C PHE A 279 2.11 13.35 23.84
N GLU A 280 1.62 14.45 24.44
CA GLU A 280 2.47 15.34 25.21
C GLU A 280 3.11 14.62 26.41
N ASP A 281 2.32 13.92 27.22
CA ASP A 281 2.80 13.22 28.41
C ASP A 281 3.92 12.23 28.05
N LEU A 282 3.73 11.46 26.98
CA LEU A 282 4.71 10.49 26.50
C LEU A 282 5.96 11.16 25.91
N ALA A 283 5.79 12.28 25.20
CA ALA A 283 6.91 13.02 24.63
C ALA A 283 7.74 13.72 25.72
N GLU A 284 7.11 14.28 26.75
CA GLU A 284 7.78 14.90 27.90
C GLU A 284 8.58 13.87 28.71
N GLU A 285 8.04 12.66 28.87
CA GLU A 285 8.73 11.53 29.50
C GLU A 285 9.84 10.90 28.64
N GLN A 286 10.11 11.44 27.44
CA GLN A 286 11.07 10.90 26.48
C GLN A 286 10.78 9.44 26.10
N ALA A 287 9.50 9.03 26.13
CA ALA A 287 9.11 7.65 25.92
C ALA A 287 9.38 7.17 24.48
N PHE A 288 9.56 8.09 23.53
CA PHE A 288 9.85 7.81 22.11
C PHE A 288 11.34 7.61 21.80
N ASP A 289 12.27 7.90 22.73
CA ASP A 289 13.72 7.73 22.54
C ASP A 289 14.16 6.32 22.07
N PRO A 290 13.49 5.21 22.46
CA PRO A 290 13.80 3.88 21.93
C PRO A 290 13.77 3.80 20.39
N TYR A 291 12.95 4.61 19.71
CA TYR A 291 12.91 4.67 18.25
C TYR A 291 14.20 5.21 17.64
N GLU A 292 14.91 6.13 18.31
CA GLU A 292 16.19 6.65 17.81
C GLU A 292 17.24 5.54 17.77
N THR A 293 17.37 4.82 18.89
CA THR A 293 18.34 3.73 19.04
C THR A 293 18.02 2.60 18.07
N LEU A 294 16.76 2.18 18.00
CA LEU A 294 16.32 1.16 17.05
C LEU A 294 16.60 1.58 15.60
N SER A 295 16.26 2.80 15.22
CA SER A 295 16.48 3.29 13.85
C SER A 295 17.97 3.32 13.50
N GLN A 296 18.81 3.77 14.44
CA GLN A 296 20.25 3.82 14.28
C GLN A 296 20.84 2.41 14.09
N ASP A 297 20.40 1.45 14.90
CA ASP A 297 20.91 0.07 14.89
C ASP A 297 20.48 -0.68 13.63
N ILE A 298 19.18 -0.70 13.32
CA ILE A 298 18.62 -1.50 12.21
C ILE A 298 19.10 -0.99 10.85
N LEU A 299 19.27 0.32 10.69
CA LEU A 299 19.80 0.91 9.45
C LEU A 299 21.33 0.80 9.35
N SER A 300 22.02 0.46 10.44
CA SER A 300 23.48 0.38 10.45
C SER A 300 24.00 -0.72 9.54
N LYS A 301 25.21 -0.53 9.02
CA LYS A 301 25.93 -1.61 8.34
C LYS A 301 26.27 -2.76 9.29
N GLU A 302 26.50 -2.46 10.57
CA GLU A 302 26.83 -3.45 11.59
C GLU A 302 25.72 -4.48 11.78
N PHE A 303 24.46 -4.04 11.82
CA PHE A 303 23.29 -4.92 11.81
C PHE A 303 23.32 -5.89 10.62
N HIS A 304 23.51 -5.37 9.40
CA HIS A 304 23.50 -6.18 8.18
C HIS A 304 24.65 -7.20 8.15
N ASP A 305 25.87 -6.77 8.49
CA ASP A 305 27.06 -7.61 8.51
C ASP A 305 26.95 -8.69 9.60
N HIS A 306 26.46 -8.33 10.79
CA HIS A 306 26.24 -9.26 11.91
C HIS A 306 25.14 -10.27 11.60
N PHE A 307 23.98 -9.81 11.12
CA PHE A 307 22.85 -10.66 10.76
C PHE A 307 23.22 -11.66 9.66
N SER A 308 23.90 -11.20 8.61
CA SER A 308 24.40 -12.08 7.54
C SER A 308 25.40 -13.11 8.08
N SER A 309 26.29 -12.71 9.00
CA SER A 309 27.24 -13.62 9.64
C SER A 309 26.51 -14.70 10.46
N LEU A 310 25.54 -14.33 11.29
CA LEU A 310 24.72 -15.27 12.07
C LEU A 310 24.01 -16.28 11.15
N MET A 311 23.36 -15.81 10.09
CA MET A 311 22.60 -16.66 9.17
C MET A 311 23.48 -17.58 8.32
N SER A 312 24.77 -17.26 8.16
CA SER A 312 25.74 -18.12 7.46
C SER A 312 26.17 -19.35 8.28
N ARG A 313 25.96 -19.36 9.60
CA ARG A 313 26.39 -20.43 10.49
C ARG A 313 25.53 -21.68 10.29
N PRO A 314 26.11 -22.86 9.96
CA PRO A 314 25.33 -24.09 9.74
C PRO A 314 24.47 -24.51 10.94
N THR A 315 24.96 -24.27 12.16
CA THR A 315 24.23 -24.60 13.39
C THR A 315 22.99 -23.73 13.59
N VAL A 316 23.05 -22.45 13.17
CA VAL A 316 21.91 -21.52 13.20
C VAL A 316 20.87 -21.92 12.15
N ALA A 317 21.32 -22.29 10.95
CA ALA A 317 20.44 -22.77 9.89
C ALA A 317 19.68 -24.03 10.31
N LEU A 318 20.38 -25.02 10.88
CA LEU A 318 19.76 -26.26 11.38
C LEU A 318 18.77 -25.99 12.52
N HIS A 319 19.09 -25.08 13.44
CA HIS A 319 18.19 -24.69 14.53
C HIS A 319 16.88 -24.13 13.97
N PHE A 320 16.94 -23.13 13.09
CA PHE A 320 15.73 -22.52 12.54
C PHE A 320 14.93 -23.48 11.66
N GLN A 321 15.58 -24.34 10.88
CA GLN A 321 14.90 -25.40 10.11
C GLN A 321 14.18 -26.42 11.01
N SER A 322 14.65 -26.62 12.25
CA SER A 322 14.00 -27.53 13.19
C SER A 322 12.75 -26.95 13.86
N ILE A 323 12.57 -25.63 13.84
CA ILE A 323 11.40 -24.97 14.45
C ILE A 323 10.15 -25.19 13.58
N ALA A 324 10.25 -24.86 12.29
CA ALA A 324 9.20 -25.09 11.30
C ALA A 324 9.77 -25.06 9.88
N GLU A 325 9.06 -25.71 8.95
CA GLU A 325 9.39 -25.64 7.53
C GLU A 325 9.32 -24.18 7.02
N GLY A 326 10.35 -23.73 6.30
CA GLY A 326 10.45 -22.36 5.79
C GLY A 326 10.82 -21.30 6.83
N PHE A 327 10.96 -21.65 8.12
CA PHE A 327 11.26 -20.66 9.17
C PHE A 327 12.62 -20.00 9.00
N LYS A 328 13.63 -20.76 8.58
CA LYS A 328 14.98 -20.24 8.31
C LYS A 328 14.97 -19.19 7.19
N GLU A 329 14.21 -19.42 6.13
CA GLU A 329 14.01 -18.48 5.03
C GLU A 329 13.24 -17.23 5.49
N ALA A 330 12.20 -17.40 6.32
CA ALA A 330 11.47 -16.29 6.93
C ALA A 330 12.39 -15.42 7.80
N VAL A 331 13.21 -16.02 8.67
CA VAL A 331 14.22 -15.28 9.43
C VAL A 331 15.18 -14.57 8.47
N GLN A 332 15.72 -15.27 7.47
CA GLN A 332 16.77 -14.71 6.61
C GLN A 332 16.30 -13.54 5.73
N TYR A 333 15.06 -13.60 5.22
CA TYR A 333 14.59 -12.69 4.17
C TYR A 333 13.40 -11.82 4.56
N VAL A 334 12.62 -12.22 5.57
CA VAL A 334 11.42 -11.49 6.01
C VAL A 334 11.69 -10.67 7.27
N LEU A 335 12.37 -11.23 8.27
CA LEU A 335 12.66 -10.52 9.52
C LEU A 335 13.37 -9.16 9.32
N PRO A 336 14.40 -9.03 8.46
CA PRO A 336 15.00 -7.72 8.21
C PRO A 336 14.02 -6.68 7.66
N GLN A 337 13.02 -7.11 6.89
CA GLN A 337 11.97 -6.21 6.37
C GLN A 337 10.97 -5.85 7.46
N LEU A 338 10.64 -6.80 8.36
CA LEU A 338 9.76 -6.52 9.50
C LEU A 338 10.41 -5.54 10.48
N MET A 339 11.73 -5.63 10.71
CA MET A 339 12.45 -4.69 11.57
C MET A 339 12.50 -3.25 11.03
N MET A 340 12.14 -3.03 9.76
CA MET A 340 12.00 -1.68 9.20
C MET A 340 10.67 -1.03 9.55
N ILE A 341 9.65 -1.80 9.95
CA ILE A 341 8.30 -1.28 10.23
C ILE A 341 8.33 -0.21 11.34
N PRO A 342 9.00 -0.42 12.50
CA PRO A 342 9.07 0.61 13.54
C PRO A 342 9.71 1.93 13.09
N VAL A 343 10.66 1.87 12.15
CA VAL A 343 11.33 3.08 11.62
C VAL A 343 10.33 3.92 10.84
N TYR A 344 9.52 3.30 9.99
CA TYR A 344 8.47 4.00 9.22
C TYR A 344 7.34 4.47 10.13
N HIS A 345 6.93 3.65 11.10
CA HIS A 345 5.86 3.99 12.04
C HIS A 345 6.20 5.22 12.88
N CYS A 346 7.47 5.36 13.30
CA CYS A 346 7.91 6.56 14.01
C CYS A 346 7.82 7.83 13.16
N MET A 347 8.14 7.74 11.86
CA MET A 347 8.00 8.89 10.95
C MET A 347 6.54 9.30 10.78
N HIS A 348 5.64 8.32 10.70
CA HIS A 348 4.19 8.55 10.64
C HIS A 348 3.67 9.36 11.83
N TYR A 349 4.14 9.11 13.06
CA TYR A 349 3.73 9.91 14.22
C TYR A 349 4.00 11.42 14.05
N PHE A 350 5.11 11.80 13.43
CA PHE A 350 5.42 13.22 13.23
C PHE A 350 4.41 13.88 12.27
N GLU A 351 4.04 13.17 11.20
CA GLU A 351 3.04 13.63 10.23
C GLU A 351 1.64 13.66 10.84
N LEU A 352 1.27 12.62 11.60
CA LEU A 352 0.01 12.53 12.32
C LEU A 352 -0.17 13.70 13.29
N LEU A 353 0.84 13.99 14.12
CA LEU A 353 0.79 15.07 15.10
C LEU A 353 0.57 16.44 14.43
N GLN A 354 1.16 16.65 13.25
CA GLN A 354 0.91 17.86 12.46
C GLN A 354 -0.55 17.90 11.98
N GLN A 355 -1.05 16.79 11.42
CA GLN A 355 -2.41 16.71 10.90
C GLN A 355 -3.48 16.89 11.98
N LEU A 356 -3.28 16.31 13.17
CA LEU A 356 -4.14 16.48 14.34
C LEU A 356 -4.15 17.94 14.80
N GLN A 357 -2.99 18.58 14.88
CA GLN A 357 -2.88 19.98 15.33
C GLN A 357 -3.62 20.94 14.38
N GLU A 358 -3.51 20.70 13.08
CA GLU A 358 -4.17 21.52 12.04
C GLU A 358 -5.70 21.38 12.07
N ARG A 359 -6.21 20.22 12.47
CA ARG A 359 -7.65 19.88 12.43
C ARG A 359 -8.37 19.96 13.77
N SER A 360 -7.63 20.09 14.87
CA SER A 360 -8.21 20.23 16.19
C SER A 360 -9.01 21.53 16.30
N LYS A 361 -10.23 21.41 16.80
CA LYS A 361 -11.18 22.49 17.06
C LYS A 361 -11.10 22.99 18.50
N ASP A 362 -10.37 22.29 19.37
CA ASP A 362 -10.12 22.68 20.75
C ASP A 362 -8.78 23.42 20.88
N HIS A 363 -8.75 24.48 21.70
CA HIS A 363 -7.54 25.29 21.85
C HIS A 363 -6.46 24.59 22.69
N ASP A 364 -6.88 23.92 23.77
CA ASP A 364 -5.94 23.33 24.72
C ASP A 364 -5.32 22.07 24.12
N ASP A 365 -6.13 21.25 23.43
CA ASP A 365 -5.63 20.11 22.63
C ASP A 365 -4.60 20.52 21.58
N ARG A 366 -4.79 21.66 20.90
CA ARG A 366 -3.80 22.19 19.95
C ARG A 366 -2.47 22.58 20.60
N GLU A 367 -2.50 23.13 21.81
CA GLU A 367 -1.26 23.46 22.52
C GLU A 367 -0.55 22.20 23.03
N HIS A 368 -1.30 21.19 23.54
CA HIS A 368 -0.74 19.88 23.89
C HIS A 368 -0.04 19.22 22.67
N LEU A 369 -0.70 19.18 21.52
CA LEU A 369 -0.13 18.63 20.27
C LEU A 369 1.14 19.38 19.83
N LYS A 370 1.16 20.71 19.99
CA LYS A 370 2.32 21.54 19.67
C LYS A 370 3.48 21.32 20.66
N GLN A 371 3.18 21.10 21.94
CA GLN A 371 4.18 20.74 22.94
C GLN A 371 4.78 19.37 22.64
N ALA A 372 3.96 18.37 22.29
CA ALA A 372 4.41 17.06 21.85
C ALA A 372 5.33 17.15 20.61
N GLN A 373 4.91 17.87 19.56
CA GLN A 373 5.76 18.10 18.37
C GLN A 373 7.08 18.78 18.75
N THR A 374 7.05 19.77 19.64
CA THR A 374 8.26 20.50 20.07
C THR A 374 9.22 19.61 20.85
N ALA A 375 8.71 18.73 21.71
CA ALA A 375 9.51 17.77 22.46
C ALA A 375 10.15 16.72 21.52
N LEU A 376 9.42 16.28 20.49
CA LEU A 376 9.87 15.27 19.52
C LEU A 376 10.75 15.81 18.38
N LEU A 377 10.92 17.13 18.30
CA LEU A 377 11.62 17.81 17.21
C LEU A 377 13.09 17.35 17.04
N ASN A 378 13.75 17.05 18.17
CA ASN A 378 15.11 16.50 18.19
C ASN A 378 15.14 15.06 17.65
N LEU A 379 14.18 14.23 18.08
CA LEU A 379 14.04 12.85 17.64
C LEU A 379 13.77 12.79 16.14
N GLN A 380 12.81 13.58 15.64
CA GLN A 380 12.48 13.71 14.22
C GLN A 380 13.73 14.07 13.40
N SER A 381 14.43 15.13 13.81
CA SER A 381 15.66 15.58 13.14
C SER A 381 16.76 14.51 13.14
N SER A 382 16.83 13.68 14.18
CA SER A 382 17.79 12.60 14.27
C SER A 382 17.42 11.45 13.33
N ILE A 383 16.17 10.96 13.39
CA ILE A 383 15.68 9.87 12.54
C ILE A 383 15.77 10.23 11.06
N GLU A 384 15.39 11.45 10.66
CA GLU A 384 15.53 11.93 9.28
C GLU A 384 17.00 11.89 8.80
N ARG A 385 17.94 12.27 9.68
CA ARG A 385 19.38 12.23 9.40
C ARG A 385 19.89 10.79 9.28
N ILE A 386 19.46 9.90 10.17
CA ILE A 386 19.80 8.48 10.14
C ILE A 386 19.31 7.86 8.84
N TYR A 387 18.05 8.09 8.47
CA TYR A 387 17.45 7.56 7.26
C TYR A 387 18.13 8.09 5.99
N SER A 388 18.38 9.41 5.93
CA SER A 388 19.07 10.05 4.80
C SER A 388 20.50 9.54 4.59
N LYS A 389 21.18 9.13 5.66
CA LYS A 389 22.53 8.57 5.60
C LYS A 389 22.55 7.15 5.00
N HIS A 390 21.47 6.39 5.16
CA HIS A 390 21.39 4.98 4.78
C HIS A 390 20.55 4.73 3.52
N GLN A 391 19.85 5.74 2.99
CA GLN A 391 19.28 5.64 1.64
C GLN A 391 20.38 5.33 0.61
N PRO A 392 20.17 4.36 -0.29
CA PRO A 392 21.09 4.14 -1.41
C PRO A 392 21.07 5.41 -2.26
N ARG A 393 22.15 6.20 -2.19
CA ARG A 393 22.38 7.31 -3.13
C ARG A 393 22.22 6.73 -4.53
N ARG A 394 21.14 7.11 -5.23
CA ARG A 394 21.02 6.91 -6.68
C ARG A 394 22.31 7.47 -7.27
N LYS A 395 23.19 6.59 -7.75
CA LYS A 395 24.33 7.01 -8.56
C LYS A 395 23.71 7.70 -9.77
N GLN A 396 23.88 9.02 -9.86
CA GLN A 396 23.69 9.72 -11.12
C GLN A 396 24.66 9.06 -12.11
N GLY A 397 24.11 8.27 -13.01
CA GLY A 397 24.79 7.66 -14.14
C GLY A 397 24.33 8.34 -15.41
#